data_AF-A0A351MNJ1-F1
#
_entry.id   AF-A0A351MNJ1-F1
#
_cell.length_a   1.000
_cell.length_b   1.000
_cell.length_c   1.000
_cell.angle_alpha   90.00
_cell.angle_beta   90.00
_cell.angle_gamma   90.00
#
_symmetry.space_group_name_H-M   'P 1'
#
loop_
_entity.id
_entity.type
_entity.pdbx_description
1 polymer ?
#
loop_
_entity_poly.entity_id
_entity_poly.type
_entity_poly.pdbx_seq_one_letter_code
_entity_poly.pdbx_strand_id
1 'polypeptide(L)'
;MADDRPNILLLLTDQQRFDTIRALGNPVIRTPVLDDLVARGTAFTRAYTPSPVCVSARGAMLTGLEPQTTGCTDNAPMDFSRQSLMQRLP
;
A
#
# COMPACT_ATOMS: atom_id res chain seq x y z
N MET A 1 25.78 18.39 5.32
CA MET A 1 24.39 18.80 5.59
C MET A 1 23.54 17.59 5.29
N ALA A 2 22.58 17.23 6.14
CA ALA A 2 21.63 16.18 5.79
C ALA A 2 20.84 16.65 4.56
N ASP A 3 20.63 15.78 3.57
CA ASP A 3 19.74 16.05 2.44
C ASP A 3 18.35 16.37 3.01
N ASP A 4 17.74 17.51 2.63
CA ASP A 4 16.39 17.91 3.09
C ASP A 4 15.29 16.98 2.56
N ARG A 5 15.67 16.02 1.70
CA ARG A 5 14.78 14.99 1.16
C ARG A 5 14.34 14.00 2.24
N PRO A 6 13.03 13.80 2.43
CA PRO A 6 12.54 12.83 3.40
C PRO A 6 12.83 11.39 2.95
N ASN A 7 13.17 10.53 3.90
CA ASN A 7 13.18 9.09 3.68
C ASN A 7 11.75 8.55 3.66
N ILE A 8 11.44 7.66 2.72
CA ILE A 8 10.11 7.05 2.58
C ILE A 8 10.20 5.56 2.95
N LEU A 9 9.41 5.13 3.94
CA LEU A 9 9.24 3.73 4.32
C LEU A 9 7.84 3.25 3.93
N LEU A 10 7.75 2.36 2.95
CA LEU A 10 6.50 1.70 2.56
C LEU A 10 6.32 0.38 3.33
N LEU A 11 5.42 0.39 4.32
CA LEU A 11 5.01 -0.82 5.04
C LEU A 11 3.76 -1.41 4.38
N LEU A 12 3.87 -2.62 3.83
CA LEU A 12 2.77 -3.31 3.16
C LEU A 12 2.61 -4.73 3.70
N THR A 13 1.45 -5.02 4.26
CA THR A 13 1.03 -6.37 4.68
C THR A 13 0.31 -7.09 3.54
N ASP A 14 0.38 -8.42 3.50
CA ASP A 14 -0.42 -9.23 2.58
C ASP A 14 -1.75 -9.64 3.22
N GLN A 15 -2.85 -9.57 2.44
CA GLN A 15 -4.18 -10.03 2.80
C GLN A 15 -4.76 -9.47 4.12
N GLN A 16 -4.34 -8.28 4.54
CA GLN A 16 -4.87 -7.63 5.73
C GLN A 16 -6.29 -7.11 5.49
N ARG A 17 -7.24 -7.49 6.35
CA ARG A 17 -8.57 -6.89 6.38
C ARG A 17 -8.52 -5.47 6.94
N PHE A 18 -9.41 -4.61 6.47
CA PHE A 18 -9.47 -3.21 6.91
C PHE A 18 -9.78 -3.04 8.41
N ASP A 19 -10.45 -4.02 9.03
CA ASP A 19 -10.96 -3.98 10.38
C ASP A 19 -10.03 -4.59 11.43
N THR A 20 -8.73 -4.76 11.14
CA THR A 20 -7.79 -5.44 12.05
C THR A 20 -6.99 -4.52 12.97
N ILE A 21 -7.08 -3.20 12.81
CA ILE A 21 -6.34 -2.22 13.63
C ILE A 21 -7.23 -1.73 14.77
N ARG A 22 -6.74 -1.82 16.01
CA ARG A 22 -7.47 -1.43 17.23
C ARG A 22 -7.85 0.04 17.22
N ALA A 23 -6.91 0.93 16.92
CA ALA A 23 -7.17 2.37 16.84
C ALA A 23 -8.22 2.75 15.78
N LEU A 24 -8.52 1.86 14.83
CA LEU A 24 -9.56 2.04 13.80
C LEU A 24 -10.89 1.35 14.16
N GLY A 25 -11.08 0.94 15.41
CA GLY A 25 -12.35 0.45 15.94
C GLY A 25 -12.42 -1.06 16.18
N ASN A 26 -11.33 -1.81 16.04
CA ASN A 26 -11.32 -3.23 16.39
C ASN A 26 -11.33 -3.41 17.94
N PRO A 27 -12.30 -4.13 18.54
CA PRO A 27 -12.39 -4.26 19.99
C PRO A 27 -11.53 -5.38 20.59
N VAL A 28 -11.01 -6.31 19.77
CA VAL A 28 -10.35 -7.55 20.23
C VAL A 28 -8.84 -7.53 19.99
N ILE A 29 -8.43 -7.18 18.78
CA ILE A 29 -7.04 -7.23 18.32
C ILE A 29 -6.25 -6.12 19.03
N ARG A 30 -4.99 -6.41 19.37
CA ARG A 30 -4.06 -5.45 19.98
C ARG A 30 -2.97 -5.12 18.97
N THR A 31 -2.88 -3.85 18.59
CA THR A 31 -1.93 -3.36 17.56
C THR A 31 -1.14 -2.14 18.04
N PRO A 32 -0.50 -2.18 19.23
CA PRO A 32 0.01 -0.97 19.89
C PRO A 32 0.94 -0.12 19.00
N VAL A 33 1.81 -0.75 18.22
CA VAL A 33 2.73 -0.03 17.32
C VAL A 33 2.01 0.63 16.14
N LEU A 34 0.95 0.00 15.59
CA LEU A 34 0.13 0.61 14.54
C LEU A 34 -0.81 1.67 15.11
N ASP A 35 -1.29 1.48 16.35
CA ASP A 35 -2.11 2.45 17.06
C ASP A 35 -1.33 3.76 17.26
N ASP A 36 -0.05 3.67 17.64
CA ASP A 36 0.87 4.81 17.75
C ASP A 36 1.15 5.48 16.39
N LEU A 37 1.13 4.71 15.28
CA LEU A 37 1.27 5.26 13.93
C LEU A 37 0.02 6.04 13.53
N VAL A 38 -1.17 5.50 13.81
CA VAL A 38 -2.46 6.18 13.57
C VAL A 38 -2.54 7.48 14.36
N ALA A 39 -2.15 7.47 15.64
CA ALA A 39 -2.21 8.65 16.51
C ALA A 39 -1.28 9.80 16.08
N ARG A 40 -0.17 9.50 15.41
CA ARG A 40 0.84 10.48 14.95
C ARG A 40 0.72 10.83 13.46
N GLY A 41 -0.24 10.23 12.76
CA GLY A 41 -0.34 10.31 11.31
C GLY A 41 -1.77 10.60 10.83
N THR A 42 -2.09 10.10 9.65
CA THR A 42 -3.43 10.21 9.05
C THR A 42 -3.88 8.84 8.57
N ALA A 43 -5.10 8.47 8.94
CA ALA A 43 -5.71 7.20 8.53
C ALA A 43 -6.82 7.45 7.51
N PHE A 44 -6.77 6.75 6.38
CA PHE A 44 -7.82 6.76 5.37
C PHE A 44 -8.80 5.61 5.65
N THR A 45 -10.02 5.93 6.09
CA THR A 45 -11.05 4.92 6.45
C THR A 45 -11.82 4.37 5.23
N ARG A 46 -11.52 4.88 4.03
CA ARG A 46 -12.14 4.49 2.76
C ARG A 46 -11.07 4.32 1.67
N ALA A 47 -10.04 3.54 1.97
CA ALA A 47 -9.00 3.14 1.01
C ALA A 47 -9.34 1.77 0.41
N TYR A 48 -9.42 1.68 -0.92
CA TYR A 48 -9.81 0.47 -1.64
C TYR A 48 -8.66 -0.01 -2.52
N THR A 49 -8.49 -1.33 -2.61
CA THR A 49 -7.56 -1.93 -3.57
C THR A 49 -8.13 -1.84 -4.99
N PRO A 50 -7.31 -1.54 -6.02
CA PRO A 50 -7.77 -1.56 -7.40
C PRO A 50 -8.06 -2.99 -7.91
N SER A 51 -7.53 -4.01 -7.23
CA SER A 51 -7.78 -5.42 -7.53
C SER A 51 -7.76 -6.27 -6.26
N PRO A 52 -8.65 -7.27 -6.10
CA PRO A 52 -8.59 -8.21 -4.98
C PRO A 52 -7.53 -9.32 -5.18
N VAL A 53 -6.71 -9.25 -6.23
CA VAL A 53 -5.71 -10.26 -6.59
C VAL A 53 -4.28 -9.74 -6.36
N CYS A 54 -3.41 -10.58 -5.79
CA CYS A 54 -2.10 -10.17 -5.27
C CYS A 54 -1.19 -9.47 -6.30
N VAL A 55 -0.90 -10.11 -7.44
CA VAL A 55 0.03 -9.54 -8.43
C VAL A 55 -0.58 -8.31 -9.09
N SER A 56 -1.85 -8.40 -9.52
CA SER A 56 -2.61 -7.27 -10.08
C SER A 56 -2.64 -6.04 -9.16
N ALA A 57 -2.94 -6.22 -7.86
CA ALA A 57 -2.98 -5.12 -6.89
C ALA A 57 -1.61 -4.48 -6.66
N ARG A 58 -0.55 -5.31 -6.57
CA ARG A 58 0.83 -4.83 -6.41
C ARG A 58 1.33 -4.12 -7.66
N GLY A 59 0.97 -4.62 -8.85
CA GLY A 59 1.30 -3.98 -10.12
C GLY A 59 0.66 -2.60 -10.25
N ALA A 60 -0.61 -2.48 -9.87
CA ALA A 60 -1.30 -1.20 -9.83
C ALA A 60 -0.67 -0.23 -8.83
N MET A 61 -0.34 -0.70 -7.62
CA MET A 61 0.36 0.10 -6.60
C MET A 61 1.74 0.58 -7.06
N LEU A 62 2.53 -0.31 -7.67
CA LEU A 62 3.88 0.01 -8.12
C LEU A 62 3.88 0.99 -9.29
N THR A 63 2.92 0.91 -10.20
CA THR A 63 2.89 1.76 -11.40
C THR A 63 2.05 3.01 -11.26
N GLY A 64 1.11 3.04 -10.29
CA GLY A 64 0.10 4.09 -10.16
C GLY A 64 -0.97 4.02 -11.26
N LEU A 65 -1.16 2.86 -11.89
CA LEU A 65 -2.10 2.64 -13.01
C LEU A 65 -3.10 1.55 -12.66
N GLU A 66 -4.30 1.63 -13.24
CA GLU A 66 -5.33 0.60 -13.06
C GLU A 66 -4.90 -0.76 -13.67
N PRO A 67 -5.35 -1.90 -13.12
CA PRO A 67 -5.08 -3.25 -13.65
C PRO A 67 -5.32 -3.38 -15.15
N GLN A 68 -6.40 -2.77 -15.65
CA GLN A 68 -6.76 -2.76 -17.08
C GLN A 68 -5.74 -2.00 -17.92
N THR A 69 -5.14 -0.93 -17.39
CA THR A 69 -4.10 -0.15 -18.08
C THR A 69 -2.75 -0.87 -18.07
N THR A 70 -2.46 -1.62 -16.99
CA THR A 70 -1.23 -2.43 -16.91
C THR A 70 -1.32 -3.73 -17.70
N GLY A 71 -2.53 -4.23 -17.95
CA GLY A 71 -2.77 -5.56 -18.52
C GLY A 71 -2.65 -6.71 -17.52
N CYS A 72 -2.31 -6.42 -16.26
CA CYS A 72 -2.20 -7.41 -15.19
C CYS A 72 -3.49 -7.46 -14.36
N THR A 73 -4.40 -8.36 -14.71
CA THR A 73 -5.72 -8.51 -14.06
C THR A 73 -5.84 -9.74 -13.16
N ASP A 74 -4.80 -10.57 -13.09
CA ASP A 74 -4.75 -11.81 -12.31
C ASP A 74 -3.37 -11.98 -11.64
N ASN A 75 -2.96 -13.22 -11.37
CA ASN A 75 -1.64 -13.57 -10.82
C ASN A 75 -0.60 -13.92 -11.90
N ALA A 76 -0.81 -13.51 -13.15
CA ALA A 76 0.19 -13.65 -14.21
C ALA A 76 1.39 -12.70 -14.01
N PRO A 77 2.54 -12.98 -14.64
CA PRO A 77 3.70 -12.08 -14.59
C PRO A 77 3.37 -10.65 -15.01
N MET A 78 3.91 -9.67 -14.30
CA MET A 78 3.74 -8.24 -14.62
C MET A 78 4.66 -7.81 -15.76
N ASP A 79 4.24 -6.79 -16.50
CA ASP A 79 5.10 -6.05 -17.43
C ASP A 79 6.07 -5.13 -16.64
N PHE A 80 7.34 -5.53 -16.60
CA PHE A 80 8.41 -4.78 -15.91
C PHE A 80 9.04 -3.67 -16.76
N SER A 81 8.57 -3.44 -17.99
CA SER A 81 9.07 -2.33 -18.81
C SER A 81 8.54 -0.97 -18.35
N ARG A 82 7.48 -0.96 -17.54
CA ARG A 82 6.84 0.25 -17.01
C ARG A 82 7.59 0.81 -15.81
N GLN A 83 7.70 2.12 -15.77
CA GLN A 83 8.35 2.81 -14.66
C GLN A 83 7.54 2.69 -13.35
N SER A 84 8.17 2.12 -12.33
CA SER A 84 7.62 2.00 -10.97
C SER A 84 7.72 3.30 -10.18
N LEU A 85 6.96 3.40 -9.09
CA LEU A 85 7.04 4.46 -8.09
C LEU A 85 8.47 4.65 -7.61
N MET A 86 9.18 3.55 -7.34
CA MET A 86 10.57 3.59 -6.84
C MET A 86 11.54 4.23 -7.84
N GLN A 87 11.26 4.11 -9.14
CA GLN A 87 12.04 4.75 -10.19
C GLN A 87 11.61 6.21 -10.46
N ARG A 88 10.50 6.66 -9.89
CA ARG A 88 10.00 8.05 -9.99
C ARG A 88 10.38 8.89 -8.78
N LEU A 89 10.65 8.25 -7.64
CA LEU A 89 11.14 8.94 -6.46
C LEU A 89 12.53 9.53 -6.76
N PRO A 90 12.77 10.80 -6.42
CA PRO A 90 14.01 11.51 -6.74
C PRO A 90 15.21 10.96 -5.99
#